data_AF-A0A2V8WX14-F1
#
_entry.id   AF-A0A2V8WX14-F1
#
_cell.length_a   1.000
_cell.length_b   1.000
_cell.length_c   1.000
_cell.angle_alpha   90.00
_cell.angle_beta   90.00
_cell.angle_gamma   90.00
#
_symmetry.space_group_name_H-M   'P 1'
#
loop_
_entity.id
_entity.type
_entity.pdbx_description
1 polymer ?
#
loop_
_entity_poly.entity_id
_entity_poly.type
_entity_poly.pdbx_seq_one_letter_code
_entity_poly.pdbx_strand_id
1 'polypeptide(L)' 'AEANPNGSLDNIAGICSPERNVLGMMPHPERSSEPELGCTEGFKVFESLVGAMAEQP' A
#
# COMPACT_ATOMS: atom_id res chain seq x y z
N ALA A 1 -4.09 16.05 -13.31
CA ALA A 1 -4.06 15.99 -11.84
C ALA A 1 -2.60 15.89 -11.44
N GLU A 2 -2.11 16.73 -10.55
CA GLU A 2 -0.74 16.57 -10.02
C GLU A 2 -0.64 15.20 -9.34
N ALA A 3 0.49 14.50 -9.53
CA ALA A 3 0.73 13.16 -8.98
C ALA A 3 0.65 13.12 -7.43
N ASN A 4 0.65 14.30 -6.80
CA ASN A 4 0.65 14.52 -5.37
C ASN A 4 -0.60 15.33 -4.95
N PRO A 5 -1.71 14.67 -4.59
CA PRO A 5 -2.97 15.36 -4.29
C PRO A 5 -3.00 16.08 -2.94
N ASN A 6 -2.00 15.86 -2.07
CA ASN A 6 -1.97 16.39 -0.70
C ASN A 6 -0.77 17.30 -0.42
N GLY A 7 0.12 17.50 -1.41
CA GLY A 7 1.30 18.35 -1.28
C GLY A 7 2.38 17.79 -0.35
N SER A 8 2.39 16.47 -0.09
CA SER A 8 3.44 15.84 0.73
C SER A 8 4.84 16.13 0.17
N LEU A 9 5.79 16.43 1.05
CA LEU A 9 7.20 16.58 0.66
C LEU A 9 7.68 15.29 -0.05
N ASP A 10 8.45 15.46 -1.12
CA ASP A 10 9.01 14.37 -1.94
C ASP A 10 7.97 13.37 -2.48
N ASN A 11 6.69 13.76 -2.52
CA ASN A 11 5.56 12.90 -2.90
C ASN A 11 5.43 11.65 -2.00
N ILE A 12 5.83 11.74 -0.73
CA ILE A 12 5.74 10.62 0.21
C ILE A 12 4.27 10.28 0.50
N ALA A 13 3.86 9.07 0.11
CA ALA A 13 2.51 8.53 0.33
C ALA A 13 2.45 7.40 1.37
N GLY A 14 3.60 6.93 1.86
CA GLY A 14 3.70 5.93 2.92
C GLY A 14 5.12 5.77 3.46
N ILE A 15 5.23 5.23 4.68
CA ILE A 15 6.48 5.01 5.42
C ILE A 15 6.41 3.69 6.19
N CYS A 16 7.56 3.08 6.45
CA CYS A 16 7.66 1.89 7.31
C CYS A 16 8.40 2.20 8.62
N SER A 17 8.13 1.39 9.66
CA SER A 17 8.97 1.34 10.86
C SER A 17 10.42 0.92 10.50
N PRO A 18 11.41 1.23 11.35
CA PRO A 18 12.79 0.79 11.15
C PRO A 18 12.91 -0.74 10.98
N GLU A 19 12.13 -1.50 11.74
CA GLU A 19 12.09 -2.97 11.70
C GLU A 19 11.29 -3.51 10.50
N ARG A 20 10.67 -2.63 9.69
CA ARG A 20 9.87 -2.95 8.50
C ARG A 20 8.69 -3.91 8.73
N ASN A 21 8.17 -3.94 9.95
CA ASN A 21 7.00 -4.73 10.34
C ASN A 21 5.71 -3.90 10.50
N VAL A 22 5.80 -2.57 10.37
CA VAL A 22 4.64 -1.67 10.38
C VAL A 22 4.73 -0.75 9.16
N LEU A 23 3.65 -0.65 8.40
CA LEU A 23 3.48 0.25 7.26
C LEU A 23 2.36 1.25 7.58
N GLY A 24 2.63 2.54 7.42
CA GLY A 24 1.62 3.60 7.40
C GLY A 24 1.55 4.21 6.00
N MET A 25 0.35 4.35 5.44
CA MET A 25 0.17 4.94 4.11
C MET A 25 -1.13 5.72 4.01
N MET A 26 -1.16 6.73 3.15
CA MET A 26 -2.33 7.55 2.84
C MET A 26 -3.26 6.95 1.77
N PRO A 27 -2.77 6.29 0.69
CA PRO A 27 -3.64 5.64 -0.27
C PRO A 27 -4.44 4.50 0.38
N HIS A 28 -5.59 4.19 -0.21
CA HIS A 28 -6.50 3.14 0.23
C HIS A 28 -6.40 1.90 -0.68
N PRO A 29 -5.39 1.02 -0.50
CA PRO A 29 -5.23 -0.18 -1.34
C PRO A 29 -6.43 -1.12 -1.23
N GLU A 30 -7.12 -1.15 -0.09
CA GLU A 30 -8.34 -1.94 0.13
C GLU A 30 -9.46 -1.53 -0.82
N ARG A 31 -9.56 -0.24 -1.18
CA ARG A 31 -10.56 0.27 -2.13
C ARG A 31 -10.20 0.05 -3.58
N SER A 32 -8.99 -0.45 -3.86
CA SER A 32 -8.48 -0.72 -5.20
C SER A 32 -8.13 -2.20 -5.37
N SER A 33 -8.82 -3.09 -4.64
CA SER A 33 -8.54 -4.54 -4.64
C SER A 33 -9.60 -5.37 -5.37
N GLU A 34 -10.73 -4.79 -5.75
CA GLU A 34 -11.90 -5.50 -6.29
C GLU A 34 -12.31 -4.91 -7.64
N PRO A 35 -12.60 -5.74 -8.68
CA PRO A 35 -13.09 -5.27 -9.96
C PRO A 35 -14.31 -4.36 -9.85
N GLU A 36 -15.20 -4.63 -8.90
CA GLU A 36 -16.42 -3.88 -8.60
C GLU A 36 -16.15 -2.44 -8.17
N LEU A 37 -14.97 -2.17 -7.61
CA LEU A 37 -14.50 -0.83 -7.22
C LEU A 37 -13.68 -0.14 -8.33
N GLY A 38 -13.52 -0.80 -9.48
CA GLY A 38 -12.89 -0.25 -10.68
C GLY A 38 -11.37 -0.41 -10.74
N CYS A 39 -10.75 -1.12 -9.80
CA CYS A 39 -9.31 -1.40 -9.80
C CYS A 39 -8.99 -2.63 -8.93
N THR A 40 -7.99 -3.41 -9.32
CA THR A 40 -7.54 -4.61 -8.59
C THR A 40 -6.09 -4.53 -8.11
N GLU A 41 -5.37 -3.47 -8.47
CA GLU A 41 -3.91 -3.38 -8.23
C GLU A 41 -3.55 -3.24 -6.75
N GLY A 42 -4.46 -2.72 -5.93
CA GLY A 42 -4.31 -2.63 -4.48
C GLY A 42 -4.21 -4.00 -3.79
N PHE A 43 -4.73 -5.07 -4.42
CA PHE A 43 -4.67 -6.42 -3.87
C PHE A 43 -3.23 -6.92 -3.68
N LYS A 44 -2.29 -6.45 -4.52
CA LYS A 44 -0.87 -6.82 -4.46
C LYS A 44 -0.23 -6.47 -3.11
N VAL A 45 -0.70 -5.41 -2.44
CA VAL A 45 -0.22 -5.05 -1.10
C VAL A 45 -0.55 -6.18 -0.12
N PHE A 46 -1.77 -6.70 -0.15
CA PHE A 46 -2.19 -7.81 0.73
C PHE A 46 -1.55 -9.14 0.33
N GLU A 47 -1.39 -9.42 -0.96
CA GLU A 47 -0.66 -10.61 -1.44
C GLU A 47 0.78 -10.63 -0.91
N SER A 48 1.46 -9.48 -0.92
CA SER A 48 2.82 -9.37 -0.38
C SER A 48 2.90 -9.62 1.13
N LEU A 49 1.87 -9.23 1.90
CA LEU A 49 1.81 -9.52 3.34
C LEU A 49 1.68 -11.02 3.59
N VAL A 50 0.81 -11.71 2.84
CA VAL A 50 0.65 -13.16 2.95
C VAL A 50 1.93 -13.89 2.53
N GLY A 51 2.55 -13.48 1.42
CA GLY A 51 3.83 -14.03 0.98
C GLY A 51 4.93 -13.87 2.04
N ALA A 52 5.04 -12.67 2.61
CA ALA A 52 6.02 -12.40 3.67
C ALA A 52 5.78 -13.21 4.96
N MET A 53 4.55 -13.63 5.24
CA MET A 53 4.24 -14.53 6.36
C MET A 53 4.51 -16.00 6.02
N ALA A 54 4.23 -16.42 4.79
CA ALA A 54 4.43 -17.79 4.33
C ALA A 54 5.92 -18.18 4.24
N GLU A 55 6.80 -17.20 4.04
CA GLU A 55 8.25 -17.37 4.00
C GLU A 55 8.92 -17.30 5.38
N GLN A 56 8.17 -17.04 6.45
CA GLN A 56 8.74 -17.04 7.81
C GLN A 56 8.95 -18.49 8.29
N PRO A 57 10.14 -18.83 8.81
CA PRO A 57 10.43 -20.15 9.37
C PRO A 57 9.65 -20.43 10.67
#